data_AF-A0A1F3X0I7-F1
#
_entry.id   AF-A0A1F3X0I7-F1
#
_cell.length_a   1.000
_cell.length_b   1.000
_cell.length_c   1.000
_cell.angle_alpha   90.00
_cell.angle_beta   90.00
_cell.angle_gamma   90.00
#
_symmetry.space_group_name_H-M   'P 1'
#
loop_
_entity.id
_entity.type
_entity.pdbx_description
1 polymer ?
#
loop_
_entity_poly.entity_id
_entity_poly.type
_entity_poly.pdbx_seq_one_letter_code
_entity_poly.pdbx_strand_id
1 'polypeptide(L)'
;MNLDEQAINSVKEYFEAIAQNALDDAYETIDDDITFAQFMETLFQKINQFASEHVAAEVLQLSSKAIENYNSGSGMLVDDVQELIDTHDELEMDEDEDE
;
A
#
# COMPACT_ATOMS: atom_id res chain seq x y z
N MET A 1 12.04 12.93 -9.46
CA MET A 1 10.59 12.65 -9.45
C MET A 1 10.22 12.60 -7.98
N ASN A 2 9.25 13.40 -7.51
CA ASN A 2 8.90 13.37 -6.09
C ASN A 2 8.26 12.01 -5.75
N LEU A 3 8.22 11.66 -4.47
CA LEU A 3 7.73 10.34 -4.04
C LEU A 3 6.27 10.11 -4.42
N ASP A 4 5.43 11.15 -4.41
CA ASP A 4 4.06 11.06 -4.90
C ASP A 4 4.00 10.58 -6.36
N GLU A 5 4.79 11.18 -7.25
CA GLU A 5 4.80 10.82 -8.66
C GLU A 5 5.39 9.42 -8.87
N GLN A 6 6.37 9.01 -8.06
CA GLN A 6 6.89 7.64 -8.07
C GLN A 6 5.84 6.61 -7.61
N ALA A 7 5.12 6.90 -6.52
CA ALA A 7 4.04 6.08 -6.00
C ALA A 7 2.90 5.92 -7.02
N ILE A 8 2.45 7.03 -7.62
CA ILE A 8 1.41 7.01 -8.65
C ILE A 8 1.84 6.19 -9.87
N ASN A 9 3.09 6.36 -10.32
CA ASN A 9 3.60 5.63 -11.48
C ASN A 9 3.78 4.13 -11.19
N SER A 10 4.29 3.79 -10.00
CA SER A 10 4.44 2.40 -9.55
C SER A 10 3.08 1.69 -9.51
N VAL A 11 2.06 2.29 -8.88
CA VAL A 11 0.70 1.71 -8.88
C VAL A 11 0.16 1.57 -10.30
N LYS A 12 0.30 2.61 -11.14
CA LYS A 12 -0.17 2.57 -12.52
C LYS A 12 0.47 1.43 -13.33
N GLU A 13 1.77 1.20 -13.17
CA GLU A 13 2.52 0.17 -13.89
C GLU A 13 2.10 -1.24 -13.45
N TYR A 14 1.81 -1.44 -12.16
CA TYR A 14 1.50 -2.75 -11.59
C TYR A 14 0.01 -2.96 -11.27
N PHE A 15 -0.87 -2.02 -11.66
CA PHE A 15 -2.28 -2.04 -11.26
C PHE A 15 -3.01 -3.31 -11.66
N GLU A 16 -2.75 -3.85 -12.86
CA GLU A 16 -3.40 -5.08 -13.32
C GLU A 16 -3.05 -6.28 -12.42
N ALA A 17 -1.79 -6.40 -12.00
CA ALA A 17 -1.36 -7.46 -11.09
C ALA A 17 -1.92 -7.26 -9.68
N ILE A 18 -1.92 -6.02 -9.18
CA ILE A 18 -2.52 -5.65 -7.88
C ILE A 18 -4.01 -6.01 -7.87
N ALA A 19 -4.75 -5.59 -8.90
CA ALA A 19 -6.18 -5.83 -9.01
C ALA A 19 -6.50 -7.33 -9.14
N GLN A 20 -5.69 -8.09 -9.87
CA GLN A 20 -5.88 -9.53 -9.98
C GLN A 20 -5.63 -10.23 -8.64
N ASN A 21 -4.54 -9.91 -7.93
CA ASN A 21 -4.26 -10.50 -6.62
C ASN A 21 -5.34 -10.14 -5.60
N ALA A 22 -5.80 -8.88 -5.60
CA ALA A 22 -6.89 -8.43 -4.72
C ALA A 22 -8.21 -9.13 -5.03
N LEU A 23 -8.49 -9.39 -6.31
CA LEU A 23 -9.64 -10.16 -6.75
C LEU A 23 -9.57 -11.61 -6.26
N ASP A 24 -8.43 -12.26 -6.43
CA ASP A 24 -8.23 -13.65 -6.01
C ASP A 24 -8.40 -13.78 -4.49
N ASP A 25 -7.77 -12.90 -3.70
CA ASP A 25 -7.90 -12.90 -2.23
C ASP A 25 -9.33 -12.57 -1.76
N ALA A 26 -9.98 -11.57 -2.36
CA ALA A 26 -11.37 -11.25 -2.03
C ALA A 26 -12.31 -12.42 -2.38
N TYR A 27 -12.06 -13.12 -3.50
CA TYR A 27 -12.87 -14.27 -3.92
C TYR A 27 -12.72 -15.48 -2.98
N GLU A 28 -11.52 -15.71 -2.43
CA GLU A 28 -11.28 -16.76 -1.44
C GLU A 28 -12.04 -16.54 -0.12
N THR A 29 -12.44 -15.30 0.17
CA THR A 29 -13.20 -14.93 1.37
C THR A 29 -14.73 -14.95 1.19
N ILE A 30 -15.22 -15.29 0.00
CA ILE A 30 -16.66 -15.38 -0.30
C ILE A 30 -17.27 -16.61 0.39
N ASP A 31 -18.37 -16.41 1.11
CA ASP A 31 -19.29 -17.46 1.55
C ASP A 31 -20.65 -17.35 0.83
N ASP A 32 -21.53 -18.33 1.04
CA ASP A 32 -22.85 -18.38 0.38
C ASP A 32 -23.78 -17.21 0.79
N ASP A 33 -23.46 -16.49 1.87
CA ASP A 33 -24.28 -15.42 2.45
C ASP A 33 -23.76 -14.00 2.07
N ILE A 34 -22.60 -13.89 1.41
CA ILE A 34 -22.03 -12.60 1.02
C ILE A 34 -22.85 -11.95 -0.10
N THR A 35 -23.20 -10.68 0.09
CA THR A 35 -23.83 -9.88 -0.95
C THR A 35 -22.80 -9.33 -1.93
N PHE A 36 -23.23 -9.00 -3.14
CA PHE A 36 -22.38 -8.30 -4.13
C PHE A 36 -21.75 -7.01 -3.56
N ALA A 37 -22.49 -6.26 -2.73
CA ALA A 37 -21.98 -5.04 -2.11
C ALA A 37 -20.82 -5.33 -1.15
N GLN A 38 -20.95 -6.34 -0.31
CA GLN A 38 -19.89 -6.75 0.63
C GLN A 38 -18.66 -7.30 -0.10
N PHE A 39 -18.87 -8.04 -1.19
CA PHE A 39 -17.76 -8.47 -2.05
C PHE A 39 -17.01 -7.28 -2.65
N MET A 40 -17.73 -6.31 -3.22
CA MET A 40 -17.10 -5.11 -3.81
C MET A 40 -16.37 -4.28 -2.75
N GLU A 41 -16.92 -4.16 -1.54
CA GLU A 41 -16.25 -3.49 -0.42
C GLU A 41 -14.94 -4.18 -0.06
N THR A 42 -14.96 -5.52 0.05
CA THR A 42 -13.75 -6.33 0.32
C THR A 42 -12.73 -6.17 -0.80
N LEU A 43 -13.15 -6.25 -2.06
CA LEU A 43 -12.27 -6.07 -3.21
C LEU A 43 -11.58 -4.70 -3.20
N PHE A 44 -12.32 -3.62 -2.96
CA PHE A 44 -11.72 -2.29 -2.92
C PHE A 44 -10.78 -2.10 -1.72
N GLN A 45 -11.11 -2.68 -0.57
CA GLN A 45 -10.20 -2.70 0.58
C GLN A 45 -8.89 -3.41 0.23
N LYS A 46 -8.95 -4.56 -0.45
CA LYS A 46 -7.77 -5.34 -0.87
C LYS A 46 -6.95 -4.63 -1.94
N ILE A 47 -7.59 -3.98 -2.92
CA ILE A 47 -6.88 -3.16 -3.92
C ILE A 47 -6.11 -2.05 -3.22
N ASN A 48 -6.73 -1.34 -2.28
CA ASN A 48 -6.07 -0.27 -1.54
C ASN A 48 -4.90 -0.81 -0.72
N GLN A 49 -5.09 -1.90 0.03
CA GLN A 49 -4.04 -2.52 0.82
C GLN A 49 -2.85 -2.93 -0.06
N PHE A 50 -3.08 -3.70 -1.12
CA PHE A 50 -1.99 -4.19 -1.98
C PHE A 50 -1.30 -3.07 -2.76
N ALA A 51 -2.03 -2.02 -3.16
CA ALA A 51 -1.41 -0.84 -3.75
C ALA A 51 -0.49 -0.13 -2.75
N SER A 52 -0.94 0.06 -1.51
CA SER A 52 -0.15 0.65 -0.43
C SER A 52 1.10 -0.16 -0.12
N GLU A 53 0.96 -1.47 0.07
CA GLU A 53 2.08 -2.37 0.35
C GLU A 53 3.09 -2.42 -0.81
N HIS A 54 2.61 -2.35 -2.06
CA HIS A 54 3.48 -2.27 -3.22
C HIS A 54 4.29 -0.97 -3.24
N VAL A 55 3.67 0.18 -2.99
CA VAL A 55 4.38 1.47 -2.89
C VAL A 55 5.37 1.45 -1.73
N ALA A 56 4.97 0.91 -0.57
CA ALA A 56 5.86 0.77 0.58
C ALA A 56 7.12 -0.05 0.25
N ALA A 57 6.97 -1.14 -0.51
CA ALA A 57 8.09 -1.99 -0.90
C ALA A 57 8.96 -1.37 -2.01
N GLU A 58 8.36 -0.88 -3.09
CA GLU A 58 9.08 -0.48 -4.30
C GLU A 58 9.56 0.97 -4.29
N VAL A 59 8.79 1.88 -3.66
CA VAL A 59 9.11 3.30 -3.63
C VAL A 59 9.81 3.67 -2.33
N LEU A 60 9.25 3.26 -1.19
CA LEU A 60 9.82 3.55 0.14
C LEU A 60 10.85 2.52 0.60
N GLN A 61 11.07 1.46 -0.18
CA GLN A 61 12.07 0.40 0.07
C GLN A 61 11.94 -0.27 1.45
N LEU A 62 10.71 -0.34 1.98
CA LEU A 62 10.44 -1.05 3.23
C LEU A 62 10.58 -2.56 3.03
N SER A 63 11.22 -3.23 3.98
CA SER A 63 11.30 -4.69 3.96
C SER A 63 9.91 -5.32 4.14
N SER A 64 9.67 -6.49 3.54
CA SER A 64 8.41 -7.24 3.71
C SER A 64 8.06 -7.45 5.18
N LYS A 65 9.05 -7.69 6.05
CA LYS A 65 8.85 -7.82 7.49
C LYS A 65 8.34 -6.52 8.12
N ALA A 66 8.80 -5.36 7.67
CA ALA A 66 8.33 -4.08 8.19
C ALA A 66 6.86 -3.84 7.81
N ILE A 67 6.51 -4.14 6.56
CA ILE A 67 5.14 -4.05 6.03
C ILE A 67 4.21 -5.03 6.77
N GLU A 68 4.62 -6.30 6.90
CA GLU A 68 3.85 -7.34 7.61
C GLU A 68 3.63 -7.01 9.09
N ASN A 69 4.57 -6.33 9.75
CA ASN A 69 4.40 -5.95 11.17
C ASN A 69 3.67 -4.61 11.34
N TYR A 70 3.38 -3.90 10.25
CA TYR A 70 2.63 -2.66 10.29
C TYR A 70 1.18 -2.93 10.71
N ASN A 71 0.56 -1.97 11.40
CA ASN A 71 -0.80 -2.08 11.94
C ASN A 71 -1.10 -3.40 12.65
N SER A 72 -0.13 -3.92 13.44
CA SER A 72 -0.25 -5.20 14.16
C SER A 72 -0.53 -6.41 13.27
N GLY A 73 -0.06 -6.41 12.01
CA GLY A 73 -0.27 -7.54 11.09
C GLY A 73 -1.41 -7.35 10.11
N SER A 74 -2.15 -6.23 10.19
CA SER A 74 -3.26 -5.95 9.27
C SER A 74 -2.82 -5.38 7.93
N GLY A 75 -1.52 -5.18 7.72
CA GLY A 75 -0.98 -4.58 6.49
C GLY A 75 -0.97 -3.06 6.53
N MET A 76 -0.53 -2.45 5.43
CA MET A 76 -0.43 -0.99 5.30
C MET A 76 -1.64 -0.41 4.57
N LEU A 77 -2.16 0.69 5.10
CA LEU A 77 -3.22 1.48 4.48
C LEU A 77 -2.63 2.62 3.63
N VAL A 78 -3.46 3.20 2.75
CA VAL A 78 -3.06 4.34 1.91
C VAL A 78 -2.60 5.51 2.76
N ASP A 79 -3.30 5.80 3.85
CA ASP A 79 -2.96 6.90 4.75
C ASP A 79 -1.61 6.68 5.44
N ASP A 80 -1.26 5.43 5.81
CA ASP A 80 0.04 5.11 6.40
C ASP A 80 1.19 5.37 5.42
N VAL A 81 0.99 4.99 4.15
CA VAL A 81 1.97 5.21 3.09
C VAL A 81 2.11 6.69 2.78
N GLN A 82 1.00 7.44 2.76
CA GLN A 82 1.06 8.89 2.54
C GLN A 82 1.80 9.59 3.68
N GLU A 83 1.56 9.22 4.94
CA GLU A 83 2.30 9.78 6.09
C GLU A 83 3.81 9.51 5.94
N LEU A 84 4.20 8.33 5.49
CA LEU A 84 5.61 8.01 5.25
C LEU A 84 6.21 8.78 4.07
N ILE A 85 5.44 9.01 3.00
CA ILE A 85 5.85 9.86 1.88
C ILE A 85 6.08 11.30 2.35
N ASP A 86 5.12 11.85 3.10
CA ASP A 86 5.17 13.23 3.59
C ASP A 86 6.33 13.45 4.57
N THR A 87 6.65 12.44 5.38
CA THR A 87 7.73 12.51 6.38
C THR A 87 9.10 12.11 5.83
N HIS A 88 9.17 11.47 4.65
CA HIS A 88 10.45 11.12 4.01
C HIS A 88 11.26 12.36 3.64
N ASP A 89 10.58 13.38 3.09
CA ASP A 89 11.22 14.65 2.75
C ASP A 89 11.69 15.42 4.01
N GLU A 90 11.05 15.21 5.17
CA GLU A 90 11.48 15.83 6.44
C GLU A 90 12.70 15.13 7.08
N LEU A 91 12.86 13.82 6.87
CA LEU A 91 13.99 13.04 7.39
C LEU A 91 15.28 13.22 6.56
N GLU A 92 15.19 13.59 5.29
CA GLU A 92 16.35 13.93 4.46
C GLU A 92 16.85 15.38 4.69
N MET A 93 16.15 16.20 5.48
CA MET A 93 16.53 17.58 5.80
C MET A 93 17.39 17.73 7.07
N ASP A 94 17.87 16.63 7.67
CA ASP A 94 18.63 16.61 8.93
C ASP A 94 20.10 16.13 8.75
N GLU A 95 20.71 16.36 7.57
CA GLU A 95 22.14 16.09 7.31
C GLU A 95 23.03 17.34 7.18
N ASP A 96 22.54 18.55 7.49
CA ASP A 96 23.37 19.77 7.56
C ASP A 96 23.07 20.59 8.84
N GLU A 97 23.32 20.01 10.01
CA GLU A 97 23.83 20.82 11.13
C GLU A 97 25.31 20.48 11.35
N ASP A 98 26.15 21.21 10.61
CA ASP A 98 27.56 21.43 10.92
C ASP A 98 27.71 21.94 12.38
N GLU A 99 28.42 21.19 13.23
CA GLU A 99 29.45 21.72 14.16
C GLU A 99 30.56 20.68 14.42
#